data_AF-A0AAV4AN40-F1
#
_entry.id   AF-A0AAV4AN40-F1
#
_cell.length_a   1.000
_cell.length_b   1.000
_cell.length_c   1.000
_cell.angle_alpha   90.00
_cell.angle_beta   90.00
_cell.angle_gamma   90.00
#
_symmetry.space_group_name_H-M   'P 1'
#
loop_
_entity.id
_entity.type
_entity.pdbx_description
1 polymer ?
#
loop_
_entity_poly.entity_id
_entity_poly.type
_entity_poly.pdbx_seq_one_letter_code
_entity_poly.pdbx_strand_id
1 'polypeptide(L)'
;MASLDIRLKKINKIYKEGDVIAGVVVVQSKGELPHQGITLNMEGMVNLLLSTKSVGLFEAFYNSLKPIQLLNYTLEVLKPGKLPNGKTEIPFELPLKPKPGKTLYETYHGVFVNIQYLIKVEMKRSLLNKDLQKQTEFIIEYKLVIESCEAPIKSIEIQLVRVETCGCAEGYAKDATEIQNIQIAEGDVVRNMPIPLYMVFPRLFTCPSLSTNNFKVVQNRFEALGDAEEVEQQWKNFKSAIMEAATEVIPKVKRKAKQKWMTEEILNLMEERRCAKGNKGKYEQIHKKVQEKCNMSKENWINEIEQQRKHALQTMYRNIEDITGKRTFLSTWCIKAMNGNIIIDKEKILERWAEYIRELLKDYNIMKNNFAGPPIMKEEVETAIKKMKHGKAIGPDNISVELIEALEDFGIGKVTHLLNEIYDTGQTPTDLCKSIFIALPKKPGATECELHRTISLMSHITKILLKIIMLRIRNNIYSAKLN
;
A
#
# COMPACT_ATOMS: atom_id res chain seq x y z
N MET A 1 -38.33 38.06 -11.18
CA MET A 1 -37.30 37.00 -11.22
C MET A 1 -35.95 37.67 -11.40
N ALA A 2 -34.98 37.35 -10.56
CA ALA A 2 -33.63 37.92 -10.62
C ALA A 2 -32.62 36.84 -11.02
N SER A 3 -31.61 37.21 -11.80
CA SER A 3 -30.52 36.33 -12.25
C SER A 3 -29.16 36.93 -11.95
N LEU A 4 -28.18 36.05 -11.77
CA LEU A 4 -26.79 36.37 -11.48
C LEU A 4 -25.88 35.67 -12.50
N ASP A 5 -24.94 36.41 -13.08
CA ASP A 5 -23.99 35.91 -14.06
C ASP A 5 -22.57 36.45 -13.84
N ILE A 6 -21.57 35.78 -14.41
CA ILE A 6 -20.16 36.17 -14.33
C ILE A 6 -19.59 36.24 -15.74
N ARG A 7 -19.00 37.39 -16.10
CA ARG A 7 -18.33 37.57 -17.40
C ARG A 7 -16.88 37.93 -17.19
N LEU A 8 -15.99 37.02 -17.56
CA LEU A 8 -14.55 37.25 -17.53
C LEU A 8 -14.12 38.12 -18.70
N LYS A 9 -13.11 38.97 -18.50
CA LYS A 9 -12.53 39.86 -19.52
C LYS A 9 -11.91 39.06 -20.68
N LYS A 10 -11.27 37.92 -20.41
CA LYS A 10 -10.74 37.01 -21.43
C LYS A 10 -11.84 36.02 -21.87
N ILE A 11 -12.22 36.07 -23.14
CA ILE A 11 -13.26 35.20 -23.72
C ILE A 11 -12.85 33.72 -23.69
N ASN A 12 -11.58 33.41 -23.98
CA ASN A 12 -11.06 32.03 -23.94
C ASN A 12 -10.89 31.48 -22.51
N LYS A 13 -10.94 32.36 -21.50
CA LYS A 13 -10.74 32.02 -20.08
C LYS A 13 -9.41 31.32 -19.78
N ILE A 14 -8.36 31.56 -20.58
CA ILE A 14 -7.03 30.97 -20.39
C ILE A 14 -6.10 31.98 -19.70
N TYR A 15 -5.45 31.53 -18.63
CA TYR A 15 -4.60 32.34 -17.76
C TYR A 15 -3.29 31.63 -17.42
N LYS A 16 -2.32 32.41 -16.95
CA LYS A 16 -1.03 31.92 -16.43
C LYS A 16 -0.81 32.41 -15.00
N GLU A 17 0.02 31.69 -14.25
CA GLU A 17 0.43 32.14 -12.92
C GLU A 17 1.03 33.55 -12.99
N GLY A 18 0.54 34.45 -12.13
CA GLY A 18 0.89 35.88 -12.14
C GLY A 18 -0.07 36.78 -12.91
N ASP A 19 -0.98 36.24 -13.72
CA ASP A 19 -2.03 37.03 -14.40
C ASP A 19 -2.98 37.71 -13.40
N VAL A 20 -3.73 38.72 -13.86
CA VAL A 20 -4.89 39.28 -13.14
C VAL A 20 -6.17 38.77 -13.78
N ILE A 21 -7.04 38.16 -12.97
CA ILE A 21 -8.38 37.77 -13.40
C ILE A 21 -9.33 38.94 -13.18
N ALA A 22 -9.77 39.54 -14.28
CA ALA A 22 -10.71 40.65 -14.30
C ALA A 22 -12.02 40.26 -14.99
N GLY A 23 -13.12 40.89 -14.59
CA GLY A 23 -14.44 40.65 -15.18
C GLY A 23 -15.54 41.53 -14.58
N VAL A 24 -16.78 41.20 -14.89
CA VAL A 24 -17.97 41.82 -14.30
C VAL A 24 -18.93 40.76 -13.76
N VAL A 25 -19.48 41.03 -12.59
CA VAL A 25 -20.67 40.35 -12.05
C VAL A 25 -21.90 41.05 -12.60
N VAL A 26 -22.82 40.30 -13.21
CA VAL A 26 -24.02 40.86 -13.82
C VAL A 26 -25.23 40.40 -13.03
N VAL A 27 -25.98 41.35 -12.48
CA VAL A 27 -27.26 41.11 -11.82
C VAL A 27 -28.37 41.69 -12.67
N GLN A 28 -29.37 40.87 -13.01
CA GLN A 28 -30.56 41.32 -13.72
C GLN A 28 -31.78 41.09 -12.84
N SER A 29 -32.60 42.12 -12.63
CA SER A 29 -33.87 42.00 -11.90
C SER A 29 -35.00 42.75 -12.58
N LYS A 30 -36.23 42.29 -12.32
CA LYS A 30 -37.46 43.03 -12.60
C LYS A 30 -37.93 43.65 -11.28
N GLY A 31 -37.56 44.90 -11.02
CA GLY A 31 -37.76 45.64 -9.78
C GLY A 31 -36.50 45.82 -8.93
N GLU A 32 -36.60 46.65 -7.89
CA GLU A 32 -35.55 46.80 -6.88
C GLU A 32 -35.28 45.46 -6.20
N LEU A 33 -33.99 45.12 -6.03
CA LEU A 33 -33.59 43.83 -5.47
C LEU A 33 -32.77 44.04 -4.18
N PRO A 34 -33.35 43.80 -3.00
CA PRO A 34 -32.59 43.80 -1.75
C PRO A 34 -31.66 42.58 -1.66
N HIS A 35 -30.44 42.78 -1.17
CA HIS A 35 -29.44 41.74 -0.97
C HIS A 35 -28.62 41.98 0.31
N GLN A 36 -28.11 40.91 0.90
CA GLN A 36 -27.25 40.91 2.09
C GLN A 36 -25.75 40.86 1.73
N GLY A 37 -25.41 41.42 0.57
CA GLY A 37 -24.05 41.43 0.03
C GLY A 37 -23.84 40.45 -1.13
N ILE A 38 -22.81 40.74 -1.92
CA ILE A 38 -22.36 39.93 -3.04
C ILE A 38 -20.88 39.61 -2.81
N THR A 39 -20.55 38.33 -2.75
CA THR A 39 -19.20 37.84 -2.55
C THR A 39 -18.74 37.03 -3.76
N LEU A 40 -17.47 37.16 -4.10
CA LEU A 40 -16.80 36.42 -5.16
C LEU A 40 -15.67 35.60 -4.55
N ASN A 41 -15.69 34.30 -4.79
CA ASN A 41 -14.69 33.34 -4.35
C ASN A 41 -13.95 32.79 -5.56
N MET A 42 -12.62 32.90 -5.57
CA MET A 42 -11.75 32.27 -6.55
C MET A 42 -10.99 31.14 -5.87
N GLU A 43 -11.17 29.92 -6.37
CA GLU A 43 -10.66 28.71 -5.76
C GLU A 43 -9.86 27.90 -6.80
N GLY A 44 -8.74 27.33 -6.37
CA GLY A 44 -7.99 26.35 -7.15
C GLY A 44 -7.72 25.13 -6.31
N MET A 45 -8.11 23.96 -6.78
CA MET A 45 -8.04 22.71 -6.02
C MET A 45 -7.51 21.56 -6.86
N VAL A 46 -6.74 20.67 -6.22
CA VAL A 46 -6.42 19.34 -6.72
C VAL A 46 -7.25 18.32 -5.94
N ASN A 47 -8.10 17.60 -6.67
CA ASN A 47 -8.90 16.51 -6.15
C ASN A 47 -8.33 15.17 -6.63
N LEU A 48 -8.29 14.19 -5.74
CA LEU A 48 -7.92 12.81 -6.07
C LEU A 48 -9.21 11.98 -6.16
N LEU A 49 -9.41 11.27 -7.28
CA LEU A 49 -10.60 10.51 -7.63
C LEU A 49 -10.27 9.01 -7.77
N LEU A 50 -11.25 8.13 -7.51
CA LEU A 50 -11.13 6.67 -7.65
C LEU A 50 -11.54 6.20 -9.05
N SER A 51 -10.89 5.14 -9.55
CA SER A 51 -11.41 4.38 -10.69
C SER A 51 -12.61 3.55 -10.26
N THR A 52 -13.61 3.46 -11.13
CA THR A 52 -14.80 2.61 -10.94
C THR A 52 -14.49 1.12 -10.78
N LYS A 53 -13.25 0.67 -11.06
CA LYS A 53 -12.82 -0.73 -10.95
C LYS A 53 -12.30 -1.15 -9.57
N SER A 54 -11.97 -0.22 -8.67
CA SER A 54 -11.35 -0.50 -7.36
C SER A 54 -12.19 -0.04 -6.15
N VAL A 55 -13.48 0.20 -6.39
CA VAL A 55 -14.44 0.62 -5.37
C VAL A 55 -14.73 -0.55 -4.42
N GLY A 56 -14.15 -0.52 -3.21
CA GLY A 56 -14.47 -1.46 -2.13
C GLY A 56 -13.34 -1.73 -1.13
N LEU A 57 -12.07 -1.70 -1.54
CA LEU A 57 -10.91 -1.95 -0.64
C LEU A 57 -10.30 -0.67 -0.05
N PHE A 58 -10.30 0.43 -0.82
CA PHE A 58 -9.64 1.69 -0.43
C PHE A 58 -10.61 2.87 -0.21
N GLU A 59 -11.92 2.61 -0.22
CA GLU A 59 -12.96 3.65 -0.11
C GLU A 59 -12.82 4.49 1.17
N ALA A 60 -12.47 3.86 2.30
CA ALA A 60 -12.22 4.54 3.56
C ALA A 60 -10.97 5.44 3.55
N PHE A 61 -9.94 5.07 2.78
CA PHE A 61 -8.68 5.81 2.70
C PHE A 61 -8.84 7.06 1.81
N TYR A 62 -9.48 6.94 0.64
CA TYR A 62 -9.68 8.08 -0.26
C TYR A 62 -10.70 9.09 0.26
N ASN A 63 -11.75 8.65 0.96
CA ASN A 63 -12.69 9.56 1.63
C ASN A 63 -12.03 10.40 2.75
N SER A 64 -10.81 10.03 3.19
CA SER A 64 -10.03 10.78 4.17
C SER A 64 -9.07 11.80 3.55
N LEU A 65 -8.79 11.71 2.24
CA LEU A 65 -7.88 12.62 1.54
C LEU A 65 -8.58 13.95 1.25
N LYS A 66 -8.17 14.99 1.96
CA LYS A 66 -8.69 16.35 1.75
C LYS A 66 -8.15 16.91 0.43
N PRO A 67 -8.99 17.60 -0.37
CA PRO A 67 -8.53 18.34 -1.54
C PRO A 67 -7.36 19.27 -1.23
N ILE A 68 -6.36 19.28 -2.10
CA ILE A 68 -5.22 20.19 -1.96
C ILE A 68 -5.62 21.54 -2.53
N GLN A 69 -5.83 22.52 -1.65
CA GLN A 69 -6.18 23.87 -2.06
C GLN A 69 -4.92 24.65 -2.47
N LEU A 70 -4.84 25.03 -3.74
CA LEU A 70 -3.72 25.75 -4.36
C LEU A 70 -3.84 27.26 -4.21
N LEU A 71 -5.05 27.78 -4.37
CA LEU A 71 -5.39 29.19 -4.14
C LEU A 71 -6.78 29.31 -3.54
N ASN A 72 -7.00 30.38 -2.79
CA ASN A 72 -8.30 30.76 -2.27
C ASN A 72 -8.34 32.28 -2.07
N TYR A 73 -9.21 32.96 -2.79
CA TYR A 73 -9.47 34.38 -2.62
C TYR A 73 -10.95 34.60 -2.40
N THR A 74 -11.28 35.44 -1.44
CA THR A 74 -12.64 35.92 -1.19
C THR A 74 -12.65 37.43 -1.32
N LEU A 75 -13.51 37.95 -2.18
CA LEU A 75 -13.70 39.37 -2.43
C LEU A 75 -15.15 39.74 -2.15
N GLU A 76 -15.37 40.71 -1.28
CA GLU A 76 -16.68 41.35 -1.14
C GLU A 76 -16.86 42.33 -2.31
N VAL A 77 -17.67 41.94 -3.28
CA VAL A 77 -17.91 42.72 -4.51
C VAL A 77 -18.89 43.87 -4.21
N LEU A 78 -19.87 43.64 -3.34
CA LEU A 78 -20.83 44.66 -2.92
C LEU A 78 -21.34 44.39 -1.50
N LYS A 79 -21.38 45.44 -0.67
CA LYS A 79 -21.97 45.40 0.69
C LYS A 79 -23.49 45.19 0.66
N PRO A 80 -24.12 44.78 1.78
CA PRO A 80 -25.57 44.71 1.89
C PRO A 80 -26.27 45.99 1.43
N GLY A 81 -27.36 45.86 0.68
CA GLY A 81 -28.03 47.01 0.06
C GLY A 81 -29.20 46.63 -0.84
N LYS A 82 -29.56 47.56 -1.74
CA LYS A 82 -30.58 47.38 -2.78
C LYS A 82 -29.99 47.69 -4.14
N LEU A 83 -30.26 46.82 -5.11
CA LEU A 83 -29.91 47.05 -6.51
C LEU A 83 -31.11 47.64 -7.28
N PRO A 84 -30.86 48.55 -8.24
CA PRO A 84 -31.92 49.16 -9.04
C PRO A 84 -32.58 48.15 -9.98
N ASN A 85 -33.77 48.50 -10.48
CA ASN A 85 -34.44 47.74 -11.53
C ASN A 85 -33.59 47.69 -12.82
N GLY A 86 -33.55 46.54 -13.48
CA GLY A 86 -32.84 46.35 -14.73
C GLY A 86 -31.52 45.59 -14.54
N LYS A 87 -30.47 46.04 -15.24
CA LYS A 87 -29.17 45.39 -15.31
C LYS A 87 -28.16 46.18 -14.50
N THR A 88 -27.52 45.53 -13.54
CA THR A 88 -26.37 46.08 -12.81
C THR A 88 -25.13 45.26 -13.15
N GLU A 89 -24.02 45.93 -13.50
CA GLU A 89 -22.72 45.31 -13.72
C GLU A 89 -21.73 45.82 -12.67
N ILE A 90 -21.05 44.90 -11.99
CA ILE A 90 -20.13 45.21 -10.91
C ILE A 90 -18.75 44.64 -11.28
N PRO A 91 -17.74 45.50 -11.56
CA PRO A 91 -16.42 45.04 -11.95
C PRO A 91 -15.67 44.42 -10.78
N PHE A 92 -14.79 43.46 -11.09
CA PHE A 92 -13.88 42.85 -10.13
C PHE A 92 -12.53 42.55 -10.77
N GLU A 93 -11.49 42.52 -9.92
CA GLU A 93 -10.14 42.10 -10.28
C GLU A 93 -9.51 41.32 -9.13
N LEU A 94 -8.86 40.19 -9.45
CA LEU A 94 -8.16 39.33 -8.49
C LEU A 94 -6.80 38.89 -9.05
N PRO A 95 -5.72 38.92 -8.24
CA PRO A 95 -4.43 38.40 -8.67
C PRO A 95 -4.44 36.87 -8.68
N LEU A 96 -3.96 36.26 -9.77
CA LEU A 96 -3.80 34.82 -9.89
C LEU A 96 -2.45 34.40 -9.29
N LYS A 97 -2.39 34.32 -7.95
CA LYS A 97 -1.20 33.86 -7.22
C LYS A 97 -1.54 32.66 -6.33
N PRO A 98 -0.63 31.69 -6.20
CA PRO A 98 -0.81 30.56 -5.30
C PRO A 98 -0.71 30.99 -3.84
N LYS A 99 -1.20 30.13 -2.94
CA LYS A 99 -0.89 30.23 -1.51
C LYS A 99 0.63 30.09 -1.26
N PRO A 100 1.16 30.65 -0.16
CA PRO A 100 2.57 30.49 0.20
C PRO A 100 3.01 29.01 0.20
N GLY A 101 4.11 28.70 -0.49
CA GLY A 101 4.63 27.33 -0.61
C GLY A 101 3.84 26.41 -1.54
N LYS A 102 2.94 26.96 -2.38
CA LYS A 102 2.23 26.24 -3.45
C LYS A 102 2.59 26.84 -4.81
N THR A 103 2.38 26.05 -5.85
CA THR A 103 2.47 26.46 -7.26
C THR A 103 1.14 26.16 -7.92
N LEU A 104 0.79 26.89 -8.99
CA LEU A 104 -0.36 26.54 -9.80
C LEU A 104 0.04 25.42 -10.78
N TYR A 105 -0.94 24.66 -11.24
CA TYR A 105 -0.75 23.57 -12.19
C TYR A 105 -1.68 23.80 -13.37
N GLU A 106 -1.40 23.14 -14.49
CA GLU A 106 -2.33 23.14 -15.61
C GLU A 106 -3.68 22.58 -15.20
N THR A 107 -4.75 23.19 -15.70
CA THR A 107 -6.09 22.63 -15.51
C THR A 107 -6.15 21.26 -16.17
N TYR A 108 -6.59 20.26 -15.40
CA TYR A 108 -6.57 18.88 -15.84
C TYR A 108 -7.79 18.14 -15.30
N HIS A 109 -8.56 17.53 -16.19
CA HIS A 109 -9.72 16.71 -15.83
C HIS A 109 -9.47 15.25 -16.19
N GLY A 110 -8.81 14.54 -15.28
CA GLY A 110 -8.52 13.12 -15.42
C GLY A 110 -9.49 12.23 -14.65
N VAL A 111 -9.29 10.92 -14.81
CA VAL A 111 -10.07 9.88 -14.11
C VAL A 111 -9.71 9.82 -12.62
N PHE A 112 -8.44 10.09 -12.27
CA PHE A 112 -7.93 9.94 -10.90
C PHE A 112 -7.46 11.25 -10.26
N VAL A 113 -7.21 12.27 -11.07
CA VAL A 113 -6.75 13.57 -10.61
C VAL A 113 -7.56 14.61 -11.36
N ASN A 114 -8.14 15.54 -10.62
CA ASN A 114 -8.87 16.67 -11.16
C ASN A 114 -8.29 17.96 -10.58
N ILE A 115 -7.62 18.75 -11.42
CA ILE A 115 -7.08 20.07 -11.11
C ILE A 115 -8.03 21.08 -11.73
N GLN A 116 -8.70 21.85 -10.88
CA GLN A 116 -9.78 22.74 -11.29
C GLN A 116 -9.64 24.11 -10.64
N TYR A 117 -9.93 25.15 -11.43
CA TYR A 117 -9.92 26.54 -11.01
C TYR A 117 -11.27 27.20 -11.30
N LEU A 118 -11.92 27.67 -10.24
CA LEU A 118 -13.29 28.18 -10.28
C LEU A 118 -13.37 29.59 -9.75
N ILE A 119 -14.25 30.38 -10.35
CA ILE A 119 -14.76 31.61 -9.76
C ILE A 119 -16.24 31.42 -9.50
N LYS A 120 -16.62 31.57 -8.24
CA LYS A 120 -17.99 31.48 -7.76
C LYS A 120 -18.42 32.84 -7.21
N VAL A 121 -19.53 33.36 -7.70
CA VAL A 121 -20.19 34.54 -7.12
C VAL A 121 -21.45 34.09 -6.42
N GLU A 122 -21.65 34.61 -5.22
CA GLU A 122 -22.80 34.37 -4.38
C GLU A 122 -23.42 35.70 -3.95
N MET A 123 -24.72 35.84 -4.16
CA MET A 123 -25.52 36.96 -3.69
C MET A 123 -26.50 36.44 -2.65
N LYS A 124 -26.27 36.83 -1.39
CA LYS A 124 -27.16 36.50 -0.30
C LYS A 124 -28.43 37.36 -0.38
N ARG A 125 -29.59 36.73 -0.26
CA ARG A 125 -30.90 37.40 -0.30
C ARG A 125 -31.55 37.34 1.10
N SER A 126 -32.68 38.04 1.25
CA SER A 126 -33.46 37.97 2.49
C SER A 126 -33.94 36.54 2.77
N LEU A 127 -34.18 36.20 4.04
CA LEU A 127 -34.54 34.86 4.54
C LEU A 127 -35.66 34.12 3.76
N LEU A 128 -36.55 34.87 3.09
CA LEU A 128 -37.67 34.31 2.31
C LEU A 128 -37.28 33.93 0.87
N ASN A 129 -36.12 34.36 0.37
CA ASN A 129 -35.65 34.13 -0.98
C ASN A 129 -34.37 33.28 -0.95
N LYS A 130 -34.32 32.21 -1.73
CA LYS A 130 -33.11 31.39 -1.91
C LYS A 130 -31.94 32.24 -2.40
N ASP A 131 -30.71 32.05 -1.98
CA ASP A 131 -29.57 32.83 -2.51
C ASP A 131 -29.35 32.60 -4.02
N LEU A 132 -28.74 33.58 -4.70
CA LEU A 132 -28.29 33.40 -6.08
C LEU A 132 -26.82 33.04 -6.07
N GLN A 133 -26.44 32.06 -6.87
CA GLN A 133 -25.04 31.73 -7.09
C GLN A 133 -24.80 31.43 -8.56
N LYS A 134 -23.61 31.79 -9.04
CA LYS A 134 -23.09 31.42 -10.35
C LYS A 134 -21.63 31.02 -10.19
N GLN A 135 -21.19 30.05 -10.96
CA GLN A 135 -19.77 29.70 -11.04
C GLN A 135 -19.35 29.55 -12.50
N THR A 136 -18.09 29.87 -12.77
CA THR A 136 -17.42 29.58 -14.04
C THR A 136 -16.03 29.03 -13.74
N GLU A 137 -15.62 28.06 -14.54
CA GLU A 137 -14.24 27.60 -14.59
C GLU A 137 -13.41 28.50 -15.49
N PHE A 138 -12.12 28.58 -15.18
CA PHE A 138 -11.08 29.14 -16.03
C PHE A 138 -9.90 28.16 -16.11
N ILE A 139 -9.11 28.28 -17.18
CA ILE A 139 -8.06 27.33 -17.52
C ILE A 139 -6.69 27.95 -17.22
N ILE A 140 -5.85 27.20 -16.53
CA ILE A 140 -4.41 27.50 -16.41
C ILE A 140 -3.67 26.64 -17.43
N GLU A 141 -2.82 27.29 -18.23
CA GLU A 141 -1.99 26.64 -19.27
C GLU A 141 -0.55 27.14 -19.15
N TYR A 142 0.42 26.24 -19.09
CA TYR A 142 1.84 26.58 -19.18
C TYR A 142 2.30 26.36 -20.63
N LYS A 143 3.22 27.20 -21.11
CA LYS A 143 3.82 27.04 -22.44
C LYS A 143 5.28 26.72 -22.25
N LEU A 144 5.74 25.63 -22.85
CA LEU A 144 7.16 25.37 -22.96
C LEU A 144 7.75 26.34 -23.98
N VAL A 145 8.74 27.13 -23.57
CA VAL A 145 9.43 28.10 -24.44
C VAL A 145 10.92 27.94 -24.20
N ILE A 146 11.69 27.93 -25.28
CA ILE A 146 13.14 27.96 -25.21
C ILE A 146 13.58 29.41 -25.20
N GLU A 147 14.06 29.91 -24.07
CA GLU A 147 14.49 31.31 -23.94
C GLU A 147 15.88 31.52 -24.57
N SER A 148 16.82 30.62 -24.29
CA SER A 148 18.18 30.64 -24.83
C SER A 148 18.75 29.23 -24.98
N CYS A 149 19.70 29.07 -25.90
CA CYS A 149 20.49 27.84 -26.04
C CYS A 149 21.81 28.18 -26.75
N GLU A 150 22.94 27.80 -26.15
CA GLU A 150 24.28 28.10 -26.68
C GLU A 150 24.67 27.21 -27.87
N ALA A 151 23.98 26.07 -28.05
CA ALA A 151 24.22 25.11 -29.11
C ALA A 151 22.93 24.86 -29.92
N PRO A 152 23.04 24.39 -31.18
CA PRO A 152 21.87 23.97 -31.93
C PRO A 152 21.22 22.75 -31.27
N ILE A 153 19.90 22.80 -31.11
CA ILE A 153 19.12 21.70 -30.52
C ILE A 153 18.93 20.61 -31.59
N LYS A 154 19.04 19.34 -31.21
CA LYS A 154 18.81 18.20 -32.13
C LYS A 154 17.39 17.66 -32.02
N SER A 155 16.93 17.49 -30.78
CA SER A 155 15.57 17.09 -30.45
C SER A 155 15.27 17.53 -29.02
N ILE A 156 13.98 17.59 -28.68
CA ILE A 156 13.52 17.75 -27.31
C ILE A 156 12.56 16.60 -27.03
N GLU A 157 12.89 15.83 -26.01
CA GLU A 157 12.12 14.69 -25.55
C GLU A 157 11.58 14.96 -24.15
N ILE A 158 10.35 14.54 -23.91
CA ILE A 158 9.69 14.59 -22.61
C ILE A 158 9.38 13.17 -22.19
N GLN A 159 9.95 12.79 -21.05
CA GLN A 159 9.71 11.50 -20.42
C GLN A 159 8.76 11.67 -19.23
N LEU A 160 7.63 10.97 -19.29
CA LEU A 160 6.76 10.73 -18.16
C LEU A 160 7.25 9.49 -17.41
N VAL A 161 7.65 9.67 -16.16
CA VAL A 161 8.18 8.59 -15.32
C VAL A 161 7.34 8.47 -14.05
N ARG A 162 6.92 7.25 -13.71
CA ARG A 162 6.32 6.92 -12.42
C ARG A 162 7.45 6.65 -11.43
N VAL A 163 7.55 7.46 -10.39
CA VAL A 163 8.51 7.21 -9.31
C VAL A 163 7.79 6.72 -8.07
N GLU A 164 8.07 5.48 -7.66
CA GLU A 164 7.51 4.83 -6.49
C GLU A 164 8.60 4.79 -5.41
N THR A 165 8.44 5.58 -4.36
CA THR A 165 9.38 5.59 -3.22
C THR A 165 8.74 4.96 -1.99
N CYS A 166 9.39 3.95 -1.46
CA CYS A 166 9.00 3.23 -0.25
C CYS A 166 10.14 3.38 0.76
N GLY A 167 9.90 3.93 1.95
CA GLY A 167 10.99 4.21 2.88
C GLY A 167 10.59 4.17 4.35
N CYS A 168 11.59 3.90 5.19
CA CYS A 168 11.50 3.86 6.65
C CYS A 168 12.64 4.68 7.29
N ALA A 169 12.73 4.65 8.62
CA ALA A 169 13.76 5.37 9.38
C ALA A 169 15.21 4.98 9.02
N GLU A 170 15.41 3.80 8.42
CA GLU A 170 16.73 3.24 8.06
C GLU A 170 17.11 3.44 6.58
N GLY A 171 16.20 3.92 5.72
CA GLY A 171 16.50 4.13 4.30
C GLY A 171 15.28 4.23 3.40
N TYR A 172 15.50 4.49 2.11
CA TYR A 172 14.46 4.65 1.10
C TYR A 172 14.76 3.77 -0.12
N ALA A 173 13.85 2.87 -0.49
CA ALA A 173 13.83 2.19 -1.77
C ALA A 173 13.05 3.02 -2.79
N LYS A 174 13.61 3.20 -3.98
CA LYS A 174 12.99 3.95 -5.09
C LYS A 174 12.83 3.03 -6.30
N ASP A 175 11.80 3.26 -7.09
CA ASP A 175 11.61 2.65 -8.40
C ASP A 175 11.16 3.71 -9.39
N ALA A 176 11.73 3.72 -10.58
CA ALA A 176 11.39 4.64 -11.65
C ALA A 176 10.93 3.82 -12.86
N THR A 177 9.64 3.85 -13.15
CA THR A 177 9.07 3.22 -14.35
C THR A 177 8.83 4.29 -15.41
N GLU A 178 9.51 4.19 -16.54
CA GLU A 178 9.19 5.01 -17.70
C GLU A 178 7.78 4.66 -18.19
N ILE A 179 6.88 5.64 -18.18
CA ILE A 179 5.49 5.47 -18.63
C ILE A 179 5.37 5.84 -20.10
N GLN A 180 6.03 6.92 -20.52
CA GLN A 180 5.90 7.46 -21.86
C GLN A 180 7.09 8.36 -22.19
N ASN A 181 7.69 8.19 -23.37
CA ASN A 181 8.61 9.16 -23.95
C ASN A 181 7.94 9.82 -25.17
N ILE A 182 7.95 11.15 -25.22
CA ILE A 182 7.39 11.95 -26.32
C ILE A 182 8.47 12.90 -26.83
N GLN A 183 8.85 12.75 -28.09
CA GLN A 183 9.62 13.76 -28.79
C GLN A 183 8.69 14.92 -29.17
N ILE A 184 8.91 16.08 -28.57
CA ILE A 184 8.07 17.28 -28.75
C ILE A 184 8.67 18.30 -29.72
N ALA A 185 9.95 18.15 -30.07
CA ALA A 185 10.59 18.95 -31.11
C ALA A 185 11.76 18.18 -31.76
N GLU A 186 12.02 18.47 -33.02
CA GLU A 186 13.13 17.94 -33.81
C GLU A 186 13.83 19.07 -34.58
N GLY A 187 15.15 19.03 -34.65
CA GLY A 187 15.97 20.08 -35.24
C GLY A 187 16.20 21.28 -34.30
N ASP A 188 16.89 22.30 -34.82
CA ASP A 188 17.24 23.48 -34.02
C ASP A 188 16.00 24.32 -33.76
N VAL A 189 15.45 24.18 -32.55
CA VAL A 189 14.16 24.73 -32.18
C VAL A 189 14.24 26.25 -32.02
N VAL A 190 13.24 26.95 -32.53
CA VAL A 190 13.17 28.41 -32.51
C VAL A 190 13.02 28.92 -31.07
N ARG A 191 13.87 29.88 -30.70
CA ARG A 191 13.85 30.51 -29.38
C ARG A 191 12.66 31.47 -29.28
N ASN A 192 12.11 31.63 -28.08
CA ASN A 192 10.92 32.44 -27.79
C ASN A 192 9.64 32.03 -28.54
N MET A 193 9.64 30.86 -29.19
CA MET A 193 8.45 30.27 -29.78
C MET A 193 7.85 29.26 -28.80
N PRO A 194 6.54 29.35 -28.49
CA PRO A 194 5.88 28.37 -27.64
C PRO A 194 5.75 27.04 -28.36
N ILE A 195 6.24 25.98 -27.71
CA ILE A 195 6.08 24.60 -28.15
C ILE A 195 4.81 24.06 -27.50
N PRO A 196 3.76 23.76 -28.29
CA PRO A 196 2.53 23.21 -27.74
C PRO A 196 2.78 21.79 -27.22
N LEU A 197 2.39 21.52 -25.98
CA LEU A 197 2.62 20.25 -25.31
C LEU A 197 1.29 19.54 -25.15
N TYR A 198 1.06 18.50 -25.95
CA TYR A 198 -0.14 17.66 -25.87
C TYR A 198 0.25 16.28 -25.34
N MET A 199 0.30 16.14 -24.02
CA MET A 199 0.57 14.86 -23.37
C MET A 199 -0.74 14.20 -22.94
N VAL A 200 -1.07 13.07 -23.56
CA VAL A 200 -2.21 12.24 -23.15
C VAL A 200 -1.72 11.22 -22.12
N PHE A 201 -2.06 11.42 -20.86
CA PHE A 201 -1.71 10.49 -19.78
C PHE A 201 -2.33 9.10 -20.04
N PRO A 202 -1.53 8.03 -20.14
CA PRO A 202 -2.04 6.70 -20.41
C PRO A 202 -2.79 6.15 -19.19
N ARG A 203 -4.11 5.98 -19.36
CA ARG A 203 -5.10 5.64 -18.30
C ARG A 203 -4.78 4.41 -17.45
N LEU A 204 -3.92 3.51 -17.92
CA LEU A 204 -3.57 2.25 -17.25
C LEU A 204 -2.29 2.35 -16.40
N PHE A 205 -1.48 3.39 -16.57
CA PHE A 205 -0.15 3.48 -15.95
C PHE A 205 0.01 4.66 -14.99
N THR A 206 -1.01 5.51 -14.85
CA THR A 206 -0.97 6.73 -14.04
C THR A 206 -1.92 6.62 -12.85
N CYS A 207 -1.39 6.67 -11.63
CA CYS A 207 -2.16 6.78 -10.38
C CYS A 207 -1.93 8.17 -9.74
N PRO A 208 -2.80 8.62 -8.80
CA PRO A 208 -2.54 9.80 -7.99
C PRO A 208 -1.18 9.76 -7.28
N SER A 209 -0.45 10.87 -7.27
CA SER A 209 0.72 11.03 -6.41
C SER A 209 0.30 10.91 -4.94
N LEU A 210 0.65 9.79 -4.30
CA LEU A 210 0.32 9.44 -2.93
C LEU A 210 1.49 9.71 -1.99
N SER A 211 1.42 10.76 -1.16
CA SER A 211 2.42 11.02 -0.11
C SER A 211 1.87 10.68 1.27
N THR A 212 2.31 9.58 1.86
CA THR A 212 2.15 9.25 3.28
C THR A 212 3.49 9.39 4.01
N ASN A 213 3.49 9.25 5.34
CA ASN A 213 4.72 9.38 6.13
C ASN A 213 5.74 8.26 5.81
N ASN A 214 5.29 7.09 5.35
CA ASN A 214 6.12 5.89 5.09
C ASN A 214 6.08 5.39 3.62
N PHE A 215 5.25 6.00 2.76
CA PHE A 215 5.13 5.67 1.34
C PHE A 215 4.92 6.95 0.53
N LYS A 216 5.87 7.29 -0.35
CA LYS A 216 5.86 8.52 -1.14
C LYS A 216 5.87 8.18 -2.63
N VAL A 217 4.75 8.41 -3.28
CA VAL A 217 4.64 8.56 -4.74
C VAL A 217 4.58 10.06 -4.99
N VAL A 218 5.73 10.69 -5.22
CA VAL A 218 5.84 12.12 -5.56
C VAL A 218 6.87 12.32 -6.67
N GLN A 219 6.52 13.25 -7.58
CA GLN A 219 7.17 13.63 -8.84
C GLN A 219 8.70 13.70 -8.87
N ASN A 220 9.20 13.34 -10.06
CA ASN A 220 10.48 13.63 -10.69
C ASN A 220 11.45 14.49 -9.86
N ARG A 221 12.45 13.81 -9.31
CA ARG A 221 13.76 14.40 -9.02
C ARG A 221 14.79 13.64 -9.84
N PHE A 222 15.41 14.33 -10.80
CA PHE A 222 16.48 13.82 -11.65
C PHE A 222 17.72 13.33 -10.85
N GLU A 223 17.81 13.64 -9.56
CA GLU A 223 18.84 13.12 -8.65
C GLU A 223 18.62 11.65 -8.22
N ALA A 224 17.52 11.00 -8.60
CA ALA A 224 17.17 9.66 -8.12
C ALA A 224 17.79 8.48 -8.91
N LEU A 225 18.63 8.75 -9.91
CA LEU A 225 19.28 7.75 -10.78
C LEU A 225 20.55 7.11 -10.19
N GLY A 226 20.71 7.13 -8.87
CA GLY A 226 21.85 6.51 -8.19
C GLY A 226 21.53 5.08 -7.76
N ASP A 227 21.83 4.10 -8.60
CA ASP A 227 21.87 2.69 -8.20
C ASP A 227 23.26 2.31 -7.68
N ALA A 228 23.31 1.81 -6.44
CA ALA A 228 24.23 0.76 -5.98
C ALA A 228 23.96 0.46 -4.49
N GLU A 229 22.86 -0.23 -4.19
CA GLU A 229 22.70 -0.89 -2.88
C GLU A 229 22.76 -2.42 -3.08
N GLU A 230 23.54 -3.11 -2.23
CA GLU A 230 23.69 -4.57 -2.25
C GLU A 230 22.34 -5.30 -2.10
N VAL A 231 22.20 -6.50 -2.69
CA VAL A 231 20.97 -7.32 -2.70
C VAL A 231 20.37 -7.51 -1.29
N GLU A 232 21.22 -7.69 -0.28
CA GLU A 232 20.79 -7.82 1.13
C GLU A 232 20.14 -6.54 1.66
N GLN A 233 20.67 -5.37 1.30
CA GLN A 233 20.13 -4.08 1.73
C GLN A 233 18.80 -3.78 1.03
N GLN A 234 18.72 -4.04 -0.27
CA GLN A 234 17.46 -3.91 -1.04
C GLN A 234 16.34 -4.76 -0.42
N TRP A 235 16.66 -6.02 -0.08
CA TRP A 235 15.71 -6.91 0.59
C TRP A 235 15.27 -6.38 1.96
N LYS A 236 16.21 -5.91 2.79
CA LYS A 236 15.89 -5.35 4.12
C LYS A 236 14.97 -4.14 4.02
N ASN A 237 15.26 -3.21 3.11
CA ASN A 237 14.45 -2.02 2.88
C ASN A 237 13.02 -2.41 2.47
N PHE A 238 12.90 -3.31 1.49
CA PHE A 238 11.60 -3.80 1.02
C PHE A 238 10.80 -4.50 2.12
N LYS A 239 11.44 -5.40 2.88
CA LYS A 239 10.83 -6.12 4.00
C LYS A 239 10.35 -5.17 5.10
N SER A 240 11.20 -4.22 5.53
CA SER A 240 10.85 -3.29 6.62
C SER A 240 9.63 -2.47 6.23
N ALA A 241 9.63 -1.93 5.01
CA ALA A 241 8.56 -1.06 4.57
C ALA A 241 7.21 -1.79 4.43
N ILE A 242 7.20 -3.05 3.93
CA ILE A 242 5.99 -3.89 3.93
C ILE A 242 5.50 -4.12 5.36
N MET A 243 6.39 -4.49 6.28
CA MET A 243 6.02 -4.87 7.64
C MET A 243 5.53 -3.67 8.47
N GLU A 244 6.13 -2.51 8.28
CA GLU A 244 5.70 -1.25 8.90
C GLU A 244 4.32 -0.85 8.39
N ALA A 245 4.11 -0.83 7.06
CA ALA A 245 2.81 -0.53 6.46
C ALA A 245 1.73 -1.52 6.91
N ALA A 246 2.05 -2.82 6.94
CA ALA A 246 1.14 -3.85 7.42
C ALA A 246 0.77 -3.65 8.90
N THR A 247 1.73 -3.23 9.74
CA THR A 247 1.49 -3.00 11.17
C THR A 247 0.62 -1.78 11.43
N GLU A 248 0.75 -0.73 10.62
CA GLU A 248 -0.04 0.50 10.72
C GLU A 248 -1.47 0.31 10.19
N VAL A 249 -1.62 -0.37 9.04
CA VAL A 249 -2.88 -0.46 8.30
C VAL A 249 -3.73 -1.65 8.74
N ILE A 250 -3.12 -2.80 9.05
CA ILE A 250 -3.87 -4.03 9.33
C ILE A 250 -4.23 -4.09 10.82
N PRO A 251 -5.52 -3.99 11.19
CA PRO A 251 -5.92 -4.07 12.59
C PRO A 251 -5.59 -5.45 13.15
N LYS A 252 -4.89 -5.48 14.29
CA LYS A 252 -4.61 -6.73 15.01
C LYS A 252 -5.92 -7.33 15.50
N VAL A 253 -6.34 -8.42 14.86
CA VAL A 253 -7.53 -9.16 15.31
C VAL A 253 -7.25 -9.73 16.70
N LYS A 254 -7.98 -9.23 17.70
CA LYS A 254 -7.93 -9.78 19.07
C LYS A 254 -8.28 -11.27 18.99
N ARG A 255 -7.41 -12.11 19.56
CA ARG A 255 -7.66 -13.55 19.65
C ARG A 255 -8.94 -13.77 20.44
N LYS A 256 -9.92 -14.43 19.83
CA LYS A 256 -11.11 -14.88 20.55
C LYS A 256 -10.76 -16.11 21.37
N ALA A 257 -11.19 -16.12 22.64
CA ALA A 257 -11.12 -17.29 23.49
C ALA A 257 -11.81 -18.48 22.80
N LYS A 258 -11.07 -19.56 22.54
CA LYS A 258 -11.66 -20.79 21.97
C LYS A 258 -12.41 -21.60 23.03
N GLN A 259 -11.98 -21.50 24.29
CA GLN A 259 -12.61 -22.15 25.43
C GLN A 259 -13.34 -21.13 26.30
N LYS A 260 -14.48 -21.51 26.89
CA LYS A 260 -15.32 -20.62 27.71
C LYS A 260 -14.61 -20.09 28.97
N TRP A 261 -13.65 -20.84 29.50
CA TRP A 261 -12.86 -20.47 30.67
C TRP A 261 -11.63 -19.60 30.35
N MET A 262 -11.35 -19.30 29.08
CA MET A 262 -10.21 -18.47 28.69
C MET A 262 -10.59 -16.98 28.80
N THR A 263 -9.96 -16.27 29.74
CA THR A 263 -10.18 -14.84 29.97
C THR A 263 -9.26 -13.95 29.13
N GLU A 264 -9.63 -12.66 28.97
CA GLU A 264 -8.78 -11.67 28.30
C GLU A 264 -7.42 -11.50 28.99
N GLU A 265 -7.38 -11.62 30.32
CA GLU A 265 -6.15 -11.58 31.11
C GLU A 265 -5.17 -12.71 30.71
N ILE A 266 -5.67 -13.95 30.55
CA ILE A 266 -4.84 -15.08 30.11
C ILE A 266 -4.36 -14.86 28.68
N LEU A 267 -5.23 -14.35 27.79
CA LEU A 267 -4.86 -14.07 26.40
C LEU A 267 -3.74 -13.01 26.31
N ASN A 268 -3.77 -11.98 27.15
CA ASN A 268 -2.72 -10.96 27.24
C ASN A 268 -1.41 -11.55 27.78
N LEU A 269 -1.46 -12.34 28.86
CA LEU A 269 -0.27 -13.02 29.39
C LEU A 269 0.35 -14.01 28.39
N MET A 270 -0.47 -14.67 27.56
CA MET A 270 0.02 -15.54 26.49
C MET A 270 0.74 -14.76 25.38
N GLU A 271 0.31 -13.52 25.09
CA GLU A 271 0.97 -12.63 24.13
C GLU A 271 2.27 -12.06 24.71
N GLU A 272 2.27 -11.63 25.97
CA GLU A 272 3.49 -11.23 26.68
C GLU A 272 4.53 -12.36 26.71
N ARG A 273 4.09 -13.60 26.96
CA ARG A 273 4.95 -14.78 26.90
C ARG A 273 5.54 -15.01 25.51
N ARG A 274 4.78 -14.71 24.46
CA ARG A 274 5.25 -14.80 23.07
C ARG A 274 6.31 -13.73 22.79
N CYS A 275 6.09 -12.49 23.21
CA CYS A 275 7.06 -11.39 23.08
C CYS A 275 8.34 -11.65 23.90
N ALA A 276 8.25 -12.40 24.99
CA ALA A 276 9.41 -12.80 25.81
C ALA A 276 10.25 -13.95 25.22
N LYS A 277 9.92 -14.48 24.04
CA LYS A 277 10.75 -15.50 23.38
C LYS A 277 12.13 -14.90 23.03
N GLY A 278 13.17 -15.43 23.67
CA GLY A 278 14.56 -14.93 23.57
C GLY A 278 15.16 -14.58 24.92
N ASN A 279 14.33 -14.30 25.94
CA ASN A 279 14.78 -14.07 27.32
C ASN A 279 14.28 -15.21 28.23
N LYS A 280 15.17 -16.15 28.58
CA LYS A 280 14.82 -17.40 29.29
C LYS A 280 14.12 -17.12 30.63
N GLY A 281 14.65 -16.18 31.44
CA GLY A 281 14.09 -15.84 32.75
C GLY A 281 12.73 -15.15 32.68
N LYS A 282 12.56 -14.17 31.80
CA LYS A 282 11.26 -13.48 31.62
C LYS A 282 10.19 -14.42 31.05
N TYR A 283 10.58 -15.31 30.14
CA TYR A 283 9.69 -16.31 29.56
C TYR A 283 9.16 -17.28 30.63
N GLU A 284 10.04 -17.81 31.50
CA GLU A 284 9.65 -18.74 32.57
C GLU A 284 8.70 -18.13 33.59
N GLN A 285 8.97 -16.88 34.00
CA GLN A 285 8.10 -16.17 34.94
C GLN A 285 6.69 -15.98 34.38
N ILE A 286 6.58 -15.52 33.12
CA ILE A 286 5.28 -15.34 32.48
C ILE A 286 4.62 -16.71 32.21
N HIS A 287 5.40 -17.75 31.89
CA HIS A 287 4.88 -19.11 31.72
C HIS A 287 4.20 -19.64 32.97
N LYS A 288 4.80 -19.47 34.15
CA LYS A 288 4.20 -19.85 35.44
C LYS A 288 2.91 -19.08 35.70
N LYS A 289 2.91 -17.76 35.51
CA LYS A 289 1.70 -16.93 35.66
C LYS A 289 0.57 -17.35 34.74
N VAL A 290 0.90 -17.68 33.48
CA VAL A 290 -0.09 -18.21 32.51
C VAL A 290 -0.66 -19.54 33.01
N GLN A 291 0.16 -20.45 33.53
CA GLN A 291 -0.31 -21.74 34.07
C GLN A 291 -1.22 -21.54 35.29
N GLU A 292 -0.82 -20.74 36.27
CA GLU A 292 -1.62 -20.44 37.46
C GLU A 292 -2.98 -19.85 37.09
N LYS A 293 -3.00 -18.82 36.24
CA LYS A 293 -4.24 -18.19 35.79
C LYS A 293 -5.13 -19.13 34.97
N CYS A 294 -4.54 -19.96 34.10
CA CYS A 294 -5.29 -20.99 33.39
C CYS A 294 -5.94 -21.99 34.35
N ASN A 295 -5.20 -22.47 35.35
CA ASN A 295 -5.71 -23.44 36.32
C ASN A 295 -6.85 -22.83 37.14
N MET A 296 -6.65 -21.64 37.71
CA MET A 296 -7.68 -20.92 38.48
C MET A 296 -8.94 -20.66 37.64
N SER A 297 -8.78 -20.17 36.40
CA SER A 297 -9.92 -19.86 35.54
C SER A 297 -10.68 -21.12 35.10
N LYS A 298 -9.96 -22.23 34.89
CA LYS A 298 -10.55 -23.54 34.58
C LYS A 298 -11.30 -24.11 35.79
N GLU A 299 -10.76 -24.00 37.00
CA GLU A 299 -11.42 -24.42 38.24
C GLU A 299 -12.69 -23.60 38.50
N ASN A 300 -12.62 -22.27 38.38
CA ASN A 300 -13.79 -21.40 38.53
C ASN A 300 -14.90 -21.77 37.55
N TRP A 301 -14.56 -22.02 36.29
CA TRP A 301 -15.53 -22.45 35.28
C TRP A 301 -16.13 -23.84 35.57
N ILE A 302 -15.33 -24.79 36.08
CA ILE A 302 -15.83 -26.10 36.53
C ILE A 302 -16.81 -25.92 37.70
N ASN A 303 -16.47 -25.06 38.66
CA ASN A 303 -17.31 -24.77 39.82
C ASN A 303 -18.63 -24.08 39.41
N GLU A 304 -18.60 -23.17 38.44
CA GLU A 304 -19.80 -22.54 37.86
C GLU A 304 -20.70 -23.58 37.17
N ILE A 305 -20.12 -24.52 36.41
CA ILE A 305 -20.86 -25.64 35.82
C ILE A 305 -21.47 -26.53 36.91
N GLU A 306 -20.73 -26.80 37.99
CA GLU A 306 -21.22 -27.60 39.11
C GLU A 306 -22.35 -26.90 39.89
N GLN A 307 -22.33 -25.57 40.00
CA GLN A 307 -23.46 -24.82 40.55
C GLN A 307 -24.68 -24.86 39.63
N GLN A 308 -24.49 -24.75 38.31
CA GLN A 308 -25.56 -24.90 37.32
C GLN A 308 -26.14 -26.34 37.29
N ARG A 309 -25.36 -27.35 37.71
CA ARG A 309 -25.76 -28.76 37.87
C ARG A 309 -26.95 -28.95 38.81
N LYS A 310 -27.17 -28.05 39.78
CA LYS A 310 -28.31 -28.13 40.71
C LYS A 310 -29.66 -27.78 40.07
N HIS A 311 -29.68 -27.19 38.86
CA HIS A 311 -30.92 -26.64 38.29
C HIS A 311 -31.35 -27.19 36.91
N ALA A 312 -30.55 -27.94 36.15
CA ALA A 312 -31.02 -28.53 34.89
C ALA A 312 -30.17 -29.72 34.36
N LEU A 313 -30.84 -30.86 34.10
CA LEU A 313 -30.23 -32.10 33.59
C LEU A 313 -29.84 -32.03 32.09
N GLN A 314 -30.53 -31.22 31.28
CA GLN A 314 -30.33 -31.15 29.81
C GLN A 314 -29.06 -30.39 29.39
N THR A 315 -28.52 -29.51 30.22
CA THR A 315 -27.27 -28.76 29.95
C THR A 315 -26.03 -29.65 30.09
N MET A 316 -26.17 -30.79 30.78
CA MET A 316 -25.09 -31.73 31.11
C MET A 316 -24.48 -32.42 29.87
N TYR A 317 -25.30 -32.94 28.96
CA TYR A 317 -24.82 -33.66 27.78
C TYR A 317 -23.98 -32.78 26.85
N ARG A 318 -24.30 -31.48 26.76
CA ARG A 318 -23.53 -30.49 25.98
C ARG A 318 -22.21 -30.11 26.65
N ASN A 319 -22.18 -30.07 27.98
CA ASN A 319 -20.97 -29.69 28.74
C ASN A 319 -19.98 -30.87 28.89
N ILE A 320 -20.44 -32.12 28.88
CA ILE A 320 -19.57 -33.31 28.95
C ILE A 320 -18.68 -33.44 27.70
N GLU A 321 -19.18 -33.14 26.51
CA GLU A 321 -18.35 -33.07 25.28
C GLU A 321 -17.27 -31.99 25.37
N ASP A 322 -17.58 -30.84 25.98
CA ASP A 322 -16.64 -29.72 26.21
C ASP A 322 -15.58 -30.04 27.29
N ILE A 323 -15.95 -30.83 28.32
CA ILE A 323 -15.08 -31.21 29.45
C ILE A 323 -14.14 -32.37 29.08
N THR A 324 -14.66 -33.39 28.39
CA THR A 324 -13.89 -34.60 28.06
C THR A 324 -12.84 -34.33 27.00
N GLY A 325 -13.09 -33.37 26.09
CA GLY A 325 -12.15 -32.93 25.07
C GLY A 325 -11.78 -34.05 24.08
N LYS A 326 -11.61 -33.72 22.81
CA LYS A 326 -10.87 -34.63 21.91
C LYS A 326 -9.45 -34.71 22.45
N ARG A 327 -9.02 -35.89 22.95
CA ARG A 327 -7.64 -36.16 23.38
C ARG A 327 -6.68 -35.66 22.31
N THR A 328 -6.09 -34.49 22.52
CA THR A 328 -4.95 -34.05 21.72
C THR A 328 -3.81 -34.98 22.06
N PHE A 329 -3.35 -35.73 21.05
CA PHE A 329 -2.22 -36.64 21.18
C PHE A 329 -1.07 -35.94 21.90
N LEU A 330 -0.71 -36.43 23.08
CA LEU A 330 0.49 -36.02 23.78
C LEU A 330 1.67 -36.32 22.83
N SER A 331 2.28 -35.29 22.25
CA SER A 331 3.55 -35.45 21.57
C SER A 331 4.52 -36.00 22.61
N THR A 332 4.99 -37.22 22.42
CA THR A 332 5.99 -37.81 23.29
C THR A 332 7.20 -36.88 23.25
N TRP A 333 7.54 -36.27 24.39
CA TRP A 333 8.63 -35.30 24.55
C TRP A 333 10.01 -35.97 24.48
N CYS A 334 10.13 -37.04 23.70
CA CYS A 334 11.36 -37.79 23.56
C CYS A 334 11.61 -38.22 22.12
N ILE A 335 12.88 -38.20 21.73
CA ILE A 335 13.36 -38.62 20.42
C ILE A 335 14.54 -39.57 20.60
N LYS A 336 14.60 -40.63 19.79
CA LYS A 336 15.74 -41.53 19.77
C LYS A 336 16.94 -40.89 19.07
N ALA A 337 18.08 -40.94 19.74
CA ALA A 337 19.40 -40.68 19.17
C ALA A 337 19.75 -41.73 18.11
N MET A 338 20.76 -41.46 17.29
CA MET A 338 21.24 -42.39 16.26
C MET A 338 21.74 -43.72 16.87
N ASN A 339 22.29 -43.69 18.08
CA ASN A 339 22.73 -44.87 18.82
C ASN A 339 21.60 -45.62 19.56
N GLY A 340 20.33 -45.23 19.35
CA GLY A 340 19.17 -45.88 19.96
C GLY A 340 18.75 -45.32 21.34
N ASN A 341 19.55 -44.44 21.95
CA ASN A 341 19.24 -43.87 23.27
C ASN A 341 18.07 -42.86 23.20
N ILE A 342 17.24 -42.82 24.25
CA ILE A 342 16.10 -41.89 24.32
C ILE A 342 16.57 -40.53 24.85
N ILE A 343 16.42 -39.49 24.04
CA ILE A 343 16.68 -38.09 24.40
C ILE A 343 15.37 -37.46 24.89
N ILE A 344 15.37 -36.93 26.11
CA ILE A 344 14.26 -36.18 26.71
C ILE A 344 14.57 -34.70 26.91
N ASP A 345 15.85 -34.32 26.80
CA ASP A 345 16.30 -32.94 26.94
C ASP A 345 15.98 -32.13 25.67
N LYS A 346 15.39 -30.95 25.86
CA LYS A 346 14.89 -30.13 24.76
C LYS A 346 16.00 -29.65 23.82
N GLU A 347 17.15 -29.27 24.37
CA GLU A 347 18.27 -28.72 23.61
C GLU A 347 18.91 -29.84 22.77
N LYS A 348 19.11 -31.01 23.36
CA LYS A 348 19.58 -32.22 22.65
C LYS A 348 18.57 -32.75 21.62
N ILE A 349 17.27 -32.62 21.86
CA ILE A 349 16.24 -32.96 20.87
C ILE A 349 16.37 -32.06 19.64
N LEU A 350 16.60 -30.75 19.82
CA LEU A 350 16.79 -29.81 18.72
C LEU A 350 18.07 -30.13 17.92
N GLU A 351 19.15 -30.49 18.60
CA GLU A 351 20.39 -30.94 17.96
C GLU A 351 20.17 -32.20 17.11
N ARG A 352 19.45 -33.19 17.67
CA ARG A 352 19.09 -34.43 16.95
C ARG A 352 18.23 -34.16 15.71
N TRP A 353 17.29 -33.22 15.80
CA TRP A 353 16.51 -32.78 14.63
C TRP A 353 17.37 -32.07 13.59
N ALA A 354 18.30 -31.22 14.01
CA ALA A 354 19.20 -30.51 13.11
C ALA A 354 20.13 -31.48 12.37
N GLU A 355 20.67 -32.48 13.06
CA GLU A 355 21.44 -33.58 12.46
C GLU A 355 20.62 -34.33 11.39
N TYR A 356 19.44 -34.84 11.76
CA TYR A 356 18.58 -35.60 10.85
C TYR A 356 18.19 -34.79 9.59
N ILE A 357 17.86 -33.51 9.74
CA ILE A 357 17.49 -32.65 8.60
C ILE A 357 18.68 -32.37 7.69
N ARG A 358 19.89 -32.14 8.26
CA ARG A 358 21.11 -31.94 7.46
C ARG A 358 21.45 -33.17 6.63
N GLU A 359 21.29 -34.36 7.19
CA GLU A 359 21.50 -35.61 6.48
C GLU A 359 20.46 -35.80 5.37
N LEU A 360 19.19 -35.54 5.67
CA LEU A 360 18.08 -35.67 4.72
C LEU A 360 18.21 -34.72 3.51
N LEU A 361 18.73 -33.51 3.72
CA LEU A 361 18.87 -32.47 2.68
C LEU A 361 20.28 -32.40 2.08
N LYS A 362 21.12 -33.43 2.28
CA LYS A 362 22.50 -33.45 1.79
C LYS A 362 22.51 -33.71 0.28
N ASP A 363 22.78 -32.69 -0.52
CA ASP A 363 22.95 -32.81 -1.97
C ASP A 363 24.37 -33.28 -2.34
N TYR A 364 24.47 -34.26 -3.26
CA TYR A 364 25.74 -34.84 -3.71
C TYR A 364 26.23 -34.33 -5.08
N ASN A 365 25.42 -33.57 -5.83
CA ASN A 365 25.75 -33.17 -7.20
C ASN A 365 25.68 -31.65 -7.39
N ILE A 366 26.78 -30.96 -7.10
CA ILE A 366 26.97 -29.57 -7.51
C ILE A 366 27.83 -29.56 -8.78
N MET A 367 27.23 -29.82 -9.93
CA MET A 367 27.86 -29.46 -11.20
C MET A 367 27.64 -27.96 -11.42
N LYS A 368 28.68 -27.15 -11.22
CA LYS A 368 28.69 -25.74 -11.64
C LYS A 368 28.84 -25.67 -13.15
N ASN A 369 27.72 -25.59 -13.86
CA ASN A 369 27.73 -25.22 -15.26
C ASN A 369 27.30 -23.75 -15.40
N ASN A 370 28.10 -22.98 -16.15
CA ASN A 370 27.84 -21.57 -16.45
C ASN A 370 26.80 -21.42 -17.57
N PHE A 371 25.55 -21.79 -17.30
CA PHE A 371 24.45 -21.47 -18.21
C PHE A 371 23.77 -20.18 -17.72
N ALA A 372 23.87 -19.11 -18.52
CA ALA A 372 23.02 -17.95 -18.37
C ALA A 372 21.62 -18.29 -18.90
N GLY A 373 20.60 -18.11 -18.07
CA GLY A 373 19.20 -18.21 -18.49
C GLY A 373 18.60 -16.83 -18.77
N PRO A 374 17.44 -16.77 -19.45
CA PRO A 374 16.76 -15.50 -19.70
C PRO A 374 16.33 -14.85 -18.38
N PRO A 375 16.19 -13.52 -18.32
CA PRO A 375 15.69 -12.83 -17.13
C PRO A 375 14.27 -13.29 -16.78
N ILE A 376 13.93 -13.26 -15.50
CA ILE A 376 12.60 -13.52 -14.95
C ILE A 376 11.67 -12.38 -15.35
N MET A 377 10.57 -12.73 -16.01
CA MET A 377 9.56 -11.78 -16.48
C MET A 377 8.53 -11.48 -15.39
N LYS A 378 7.96 -10.26 -15.39
CA LYS A 378 6.91 -9.85 -14.44
C LYS A 378 5.69 -10.80 -14.51
N GLU A 379 5.34 -11.28 -15.70
CA GLU A 379 4.23 -12.20 -15.93
C GLU A 379 4.47 -13.56 -15.26
N GLU A 380 5.72 -14.02 -15.19
CA GLU A 380 6.08 -15.25 -14.48
C GLU A 380 5.88 -15.09 -12.98
N VAL A 381 6.28 -13.93 -12.43
CA VAL A 381 6.10 -13.59 -11.02
C VAL A 381 4.62 -13.46 -10.68
N GLU A 382 3.86 -12.71 -11.47
CA GLU A 382 2.42 -12.52 -11.30
C GLU A 382 1.70 -13.88 -11.36
N THR A 383 2.03 -14.73 -12.33
CA THR A 383 1.46 -16.07 -12.46
C THR A 383 1.82 -16.96 -11.26
N ALA A 384 3.05 -16.87 -10.77
CA ALA A 384 3.49 -17.64 -9.61
C ALA A 384 2.70 -17.25 -8.36
N ILE A 385 2.53 -15.94 -8.11
CA ILE A 385 1.75 -15.35 -7.02
C ILE A 385 0.28 -15.79 -7.10
N LYS A 386 -0.39 -15.60 -8.24
CA LYS A 386 -1.79 -16.01 -8.46
C LYS A 386 -2.04 -17.50 -8.19
N LYS A 387 -1.04 -18.35 -8.42
CA LYS A 387 -1.12 -19.80 -8.16
C LYS A 387 -0.79 -20.18 -6.70
N MET A 388 -0.40 -19.24 -5.84
CA MET A 388 -0.21 -19.51 -4.41
C MET A 388 -1.56 -19.58 -3.70
N LYS A 389 -1.58 -20.25 -2.54
CA LYS A 389 -2.78 -20.32 -1.71
C LYS A 389 -2.71 -19.26 -0.61
N HIS A 390 -3.81 -18.56 -0.39
CA HIS A 390 -4.00 -17.63 0.71
C HIS A 390 -4.09 -18.35 2.07
N GLY A 391 -3.85 -17.60 3.14
CA GLY A 391 -3.93 -18.06 4.53
C GLY A 391 -2.89 -19.12 4.90
N LYS A 392 -1.76 -19.15 4.20
CA LYS A 392 -0.67 -20.11 4.48
C LYS A 392 0.31 -19.55 5.48
N ALA A 393 0.93 -20.46 6.24
CA ALA A 393 1.93 -20.11 7.22
C ALA A 393 3.15 -19.47 6.54
N ILE A 394 3.50 -18.28 7.05
CA ILE A 394 4.61 -17.45 6.58
C ILE A 394 5.96 -18.00 7.03
N GLY A 395 7.01 -17.64 6.28
CA GLY A 395 8.39 -17.93 6.63
C GLY A 395 8.93 -17.04 7.76
N PRO A 396 10.22 -17.17 8.10
CA PRO A 396 10.86 -16.34 9.12
C PRO A 396 10.95 -14.84 8.74
N ASP A 397 10.75 -14.52 7.46
CA ASP A 397 10.64 -13.15 6.93
C ASP A 397 9.33 -12.46 7.33
N ASN A 398 8.32 -13.20 7.78
CA ASN A 398 6.98 -12.73 8.11
C ASN A 398 6.21 -12.08 6.95
N ILE A 399 6.65 -12.26 5.70
CA ILE A 399 5.95 -11.74 4.52
C ILE A 399 4.98 -12.80 4.00
N SER A 400 3.70 -12.45 3.94
CA SER A 400 2.67 -13.29 3.35
C SER A 400 2.48 -12.97 1.87
N VAL A 401 1.78 -13.85 1.12
CA VAL A 401 1.57 -13.60 -0.32
C VAL A 401 0.56 -12.46 -0.53
N GLU A 402 -0.37 -12.33 0.41
CA GLU A 402 -1.40 -11.31 0.43
C GLU A 402 -0.82 -9.91 0.61
N LEU A 403 0.27 -9.77 1.38
CA LEU A 403 0.99 -8.50 1.49
C LEU A 403 1.63 -8.09 0.17
N ILE A 404 2.12 -9.05 -0.61
CA ILE A 404 2.72 -8.79 -1.93
C ILE A 404 1.62 -8.45 -2.94
N GLU A 405 0.51 -9.19 -2.92
CA GLU A 405 -0.66 -8.91 -3.78
C GLU A 405 -1.27 -7.54 -3.50
N ALA A 406 -1.29 -7.11 -2.23
CA ALA A 406 -1.79 -5.78 -1.84
C ALA A 406 -0.95 -4.61 -2.38
N LEU A 407 0.29 -4.88 -2.80
CA LEU A 407 1.17 -3.90 -3.44
C LEU A 407 1.00 -3.84 -4.97
N GLU A 408 0.11 -4.66 -5.54
CA GLU A 408 -0.21 -4.69 -6.97
C GLU A 408 1.05 -4.74 -7.86
N ASP A 409 1.09 -3.95 -8.94
CA ASP A 409 2.20 -3.91 -9.91
C ASP A 409 3.54 -3.48 -9.28
N PHE A 410 3.51 -2.62 -8.25
CA PHE A 410 4.72 -2.24 -7.52
C PHE A 410 5.34 -3.45 -6.81
N GLY A 411 4.51 -4.23 -6.11
CA GLY A 411 4.95 -5.46 -5.45
C GLY A 411 5.54 -6.46 -6.43
N ILE A 412 4.87 -6.66 -7.57
CA ILE A 412 5.35 -7.54 -8.65
C ILE A 412 6.68 -7.03 -9.21
N GLY A 413 6.80 -5.73 -9.48
CA GLY A 413 8.02 -5.11 -9.99
C GLY A 413 9.20 -5.29 -9.05
N LYS A 414 9.03 -4.99 -7.76
CA LYS A 414 10.08 -5.15 -6.74
C LYS A 414 10.50 -6.60 -6.54
N VAL A 415 9.55 -7.53 -6.49
CA VAL A 415 9.89 -8.96 -6.41
C VAL A 415 10.62 -9.40 -7.68
N THR A 416 10.18 -8.98 -8.87
CA THR A 416 10.85 -9.33 -10.13
C THR A 416 12.29 -8.84 -10.17
N HIS A 417 12.53 -7.58 -9.78
CA HIS A 417 13.88 -7.01 -9.72
C HIS A 417 14.77 -7.80 -8.73
N LEU A 418 14.30 -8.01 -7.50
CA LEU A 418 15.01 -8.79 -6.50
C LEU A 418 15.34 -10.21 -6.99
N LEU A 419 14.39 -10.88 -7.64
CA LEU A 419 14.59 -12.24 -8.15
C LEU A 419 15.62 -12.29 -9.28
N ASN A 420 15.64 -11.28 -10.17
CA ASN A 420 16.66 -11.17 -11.21
C ASN A 420 18.05 -10.89 -10.62
N GLU A 421 18.16 -9.99 -9.64
CA GLU A 421 19.43 -9.76 -8.93
C GLU A 421 19.96 -11.05 -8.27
N ILE A 422 19.09 -11.82 -7.62
CA ILE A 422 19.45 -13.14 -7.06
C ILE A 422 19.89 -14.10 -8.17
N TYR A 423 19.18 -14.09 -9.30
CA TYR A 423 19.42 -14.99 -10.43
C TYR A 423 20.75 -14.68 -11.13
N ASP A 424 21.08 -13.40 -11.30
CA ASP A 424 22.26 -12.93 -12.02
C ASP A 424 23.53 -12.96 -11.14
N THR A 425 23.43 -12.54 -9.88
CA THR A 425 24.58 -12.49 -8.95
C THR A 425 24.84 -13.82 -8.24
N GLY A 426 23.81 -14.69 -8.15
CA GLY A 426 23.82 -15.87 -7.29
C GLY A 426 23.80 -15.56 -5.79
N GLN A 427 23.71 -14.28 -5.40
CA GLN A 427 23.65 -13.87 -4.00
C GLN A 427 22.19 -13.87 -3.55
N THR A 428 21.89 -14.63 -2.50
CA THR A 428 20.54 -14.72 -1.95
C THR A 428 20.50 -14.10 -0.55
N PRO A 429 19.54 -13.19 -0.27
CA PRO A 429 19.38 -12.61 1.04
C PRO A 429 19.25 -13.66 2.15
N THR A 430 19.86 -13.40 3.30
CA THR A 430 20.00 -14.38 4.37
C THR A 430 18.66 -14.91 4.89
N ASP A 431 17.61 -14.09 4.89
CA ASP A 431 16.27 -14.49 5.32
C ASP A 431 15.58 -15.43 4.33
N LEU A 432 15.84 -15.26 3.03
CA LEU A 432 15.28 -16.12 1.98
C LEU A 432 15.91 -17.52 1.99
N CYS A 433 17.09 -17.65 2.59
CA CYS A 433 17.81 -18.91 2.82
C CYS A 433 17.38 -19.64 4.10
N LYS A 434 16.57 -19.02 4.97
CA LYS A 434 16.15 -19.60 6.25
C LYS A 434 14.75 -20.21 6.15
N SER A 435 14.54 -21.32 6.85
CA SER A 435 13.22 -21.91 7.03
C SER A 435 13.02 -22.48 8.42
N ILE A 436 11.80 -22.42 8.94
CA ILE A 436 11.44 -23.03 10.22
C ILE A 436 10.86 -24.42 9.96
N PHE A 437 11.49 -25.45 10.53
CA PHE A 437 11.00 -26.82 10.42
C PHE A 437 10.08 -27.19 11.58
N ILE A 438 8.91 -27.73 11.25
CA ILE A 438 7.93 -28.27 12.20
C ILE A 438 7.82 -29.77 11.97
N ALA A 439 8.21 -30.57 12.96
CA ALA A 439 8.05 -32.02 12.93
C ALA A 439 6.66 -32.40 13.46
N LEU A 440 5.81 -32.98 12.60
CA LEU A 440 4.50 -33.50 12.99
C LEU A 440 4.55 -35.03 13.08
N PRO A 441 4.17 -35.64 14.21
CA PRO A 441 4.19 -37.10 14.33
C PRO A 441 3.20 -37.74 13.35
N LYS A 442 3.65 -38.75 12.59
CA LYS A 442 2.80 -39.52 11.67
C LYS A 442 1.88 -40.49 12.42
N LYS A 443 2.31 -40.95 13.60
CA LYS A 443 1.56 -41.86 14.48
C LYS A 443 1.71 -41.47 15.97
N PRO A 444 0.76 -41.84 16.84
CA PRO A 444 0.89 -41.64 18.28
C PRO A 444 2.15 -42.35 18.81
N GLY A 445 2.86 -41.72 19.75
CA GLY A 445 4.06 -42.32 20.35
C GLY A 445 5.30 -42.32 19.45
N ALA A 446 5.33 -41.53 18.37
CA ALA A 446 6.48 -41.46 17.48
C ALA A 446 7.72 -40.93 18.23
N THR A 447 8.75 -41.76 18.34
CA THR A 447 10.03 -41.42 18.99
C THR A 447 11.20 -41.36 18.01
N GLU A 448 11.03 -41.80 16.77
CA GLU A 448 12.06 -41.73 15.73
C GLU A 448 11.79 -40.57 14.77
N CYS A 449 12.86 -39.91 14.30
CA CYS A 449 12.75 -38.73 13.43
C CYS A 449 11.98 -39.04 12.13
N GLU A 450 12.21 -40.20 11.52
CA GLU A 450 11.54 -40.67 10.29
C GLU A 450 10.03 -40.88 10.44
N LEU A 451 9.56 -41.11 11.68
CA LEU A 451 8.15 -41.25 12.00
C LEU A 451 7.44 -39.89 12.12
N HIS A 452 8.13 -38.79 11.82
CA HIS A 452 7.54 -37.47 11.72
C HIS A 452 7.54 -36.98 10.28
N ARG A 453 6.56 -36.14 9.95
CA ARG A 453 6.51 -35.35 8.73
C ARG A 453 7.13 -33.99 9.04
N THR A 454 8.25 -33.68 8.39
CA THR A 454 8.90 -32.38 8.50
C THR A 454 8.23 -31.39 7.56
N ILE A 455 7.60 -30.35 8.10
CA ILE A 455 7.03 -29.23 7.34
C ILE A 455 8.04 -28.08 7.38
N SER A 456 8.48 -27.60 6.23
CA SER A 456 9.31 -26.40 6.11
C SER A 456 8.44 -25.16 5.91
N LEU A 457 8.55 -24.21 6.84
CA LEU A 457 8.01 -22.86 6.70
C LEU A 457 9.11 -21.96 6.14
N MET A 458 9.11 -21.85 4.82
CA MET A 458 10.04 -21.00 4.05
C MET A 458 9.35 -19.72 3.57
N SER A 459 10.16 -18.70 3.25
CA SER A 459 9.71 -17.45 2.66
C SER A 459 8.80 -17.67 1.46
N HIS A 460 7.76 -16.85 1.34
CA HIS A 460 6.88 -16.86 0.17
C HIS A 460 7.61 -16.37 -1.09
N ILE A 461 8.58 -15.47 -0.96
CA ILE A 461 9.44 -15.03 -2.06
C ILE A 461 10.28 -16.20 -2.59
N THR A 462 10.90 -16.97 -1.70
CA THR A 462 11.64 -18.19 -2.10
C THR A 462 10.72 -19.18 -2.82
N LYS A 463 9.47 -19.36 -2.36
CA LYS A 463 8.49 -20.22 -3.05
C LYS A 463 8.14 -19.71 -4.44
N ILE A 464 8.03 -18.39 -4.63
CA ILE A 464 7.79 -17.76 -5.93
C ILE A 464 8.95 -18.11 -6.87
N LEU A 465 10.19 -17.86 -6.45
CA LEU A 465 11.39 -18.17 -7.24
C LEU A 465 11.46 -19.66 -7.63
N LEU A 466 11.30 -20.55 -6.64
CA LEU A 466 11.30 -22.00 -6.89
C LEU A 466 10.23 -22.41 -7.89
N LYS A 467 9.04 -21.81 -7.82
CA LYS A 467 7.95 -22.14 -8.73
C LYS A 467 8.22 -21.68 -10.16
N ILE A 468 8.82 -20.50 -10.33
CA ILE A 468 9.26 -20.01 -11.65
C ILE A 468 10.31 -20.95 -12.22
N ILE A 469 11.35 -21.28 -11.44
CA ILE A 469 12.41 -22.20 -11.87
C ILE A 469 11.83 -23.57 -12.24
N MET A 470 10.95 -24.13 -11.41
CA MET A 470 10.29 -25.40 -11.70
C MET A 470 9.48 -25.37 -13.00
N LEU A 471 8.77 -24.27 -13.28
CA LEU A 471 8.01 -24.10 -14.52
C LEU A 471 8.93 -24.01 -15.74
N ARG A 472 10.03 -23.25 -15.64
CA ARG A 472 11.04 -23.16 -16.71
C ARG A 472 11.67 -24.53 -17.02
N ILE A 473 12.11 -25.25 -16.00
CA ILE A 473 12.67 -26.61 -16.16
C ILE A 473 11.64 -27.54 -16.78
N ARG A 474 10.40 -27.51 -16.28
CA ARG A 474 9.31 -28.33 -16.80
C ARG A 474 9.10 -28.06 -18.29
N ASN A 475 8.99 -26.80 -18.69
CA ASN A 475 8.77 -26.41 -20.08
C ASN A 475 9.93 -26.84 -20.98
N ASN A 476 11.18 -26.69 -20.53
CA ASN A 476 12.36 -27.16 -21.27
C ASN A 476 12.39 -28.68 -21.47
N ILE A 477 11.97 -29.46 -20.47
CA ILE A 477 11.88 -30.92 -20.61
C ILE A 477 10.78 -31.31 -21.62
N TYR A 478 9.65 -30.60 -21.64
CA TYR A 478 8.58 -30.90 -22.61
C TYR A 478 8.96 -30.49 -24.04
N SER A 479 9.65 -29.36 -24.24
CA SER A 479 10.12 -28.96 -25.56
C SER A 479 11.22 -29.87 -26.09
N ALA A 480 12.12 -30.37 -25.23
CA ALA A 480 13.16 -31.32 -25.60
C ALA A 480 12.65 -32.74 -25.93
N LYS A 481 11.38 -33.07 -25.64
CA LYS A 481 10.74 -34.34 -26.03
C LYS A 481 9.97 -34.26 -27.36
N LEU A 482 9.75 -33.04 -27.87
CA LEU A 482 9.02 -32.77 -29.11
C LEU A 482 9.95 -32.51 -30.30
N ASN A 483 11.24 -32.33 -30.03
CA ASN A 483 12.36 -32.42 -30.98
C ASN A 483 13.06 -33.76 -30.78
#